data_AF-A0A0M0J7F8-F1
#
_entry.id   AF-A0A0M0J7F8-F1
#
_cell.length_a   1.000
_cell.length_b   1.000
_cell.length_c   1.000
_cell.angle_alpha   90.00
_cell.angle_beta   90.00
_cell.angle_gamma   90.00
#
_symmetry.space_group_name_H-M   'P 1'
#
loop_
_entity.id
_entity.type
_entity.pdbx_description
1 polymer ?
#
loop_
_entity_poly.entity_id
_entity_poly.type
_entity_poly.pdbx_seq_one_letter_code
_entity_poly.pdbx_strand_id
1 'polypeptide(L)'
;MGSSRPKGAVLSGDLAVTTRPKDAASSTGTTAPVPYWYNPQIHTFGNIGLGGFFHALMAPLATAVIDRASYGGLDVRKVAHDMIGTDKTVLDLCCGVGFSTMEGGHAIDTSPMMLNVARFHRPDLSFSFGNAETYGDTQGYDVVTIMYAMHEMPGDARKRVLANMMRVARESVVIVDIHPEFQETLAKKPMNGEFFLMGEPYVLEYLTNIDTDVFSAAATHENRWSVRRVTMLAGHVVFCNSAASGALMLAALFKGDPWLGTLATIGTVSATTTAKVFNLDSGAIANGLTGYNGCLVGCAFSVFMGTDAWTLPTAVAAAVAAGGSTLLTVPLKMACGAVPQFTLAFNMATLSVLAFVRPLWEFSPPPDPSAVVGGITDWLCAPLVGVSQIFVVNDPIAGAMMLGAIGVYSPQCAALTLMGSAIGTGTGAVLGASHFDIANGLWGFNAALTSLAVGVFFVPKLEMYALAGSGAVASTLVFGGAKGIVAAGLGIPVCTLPFCAVASACMLTPRLGLVPGLLHAANPHSPEKNEAP
;
A
#
# COMPACT_ATOMS: atom_id res chain seq x y z
N MET A 1 61.24 -22.12 -11.62
CA MET A 1 60.71 -20.78 -11.95
C MET A 1 59.25 -20.78 -11.52
N GLY A 2 58.93 -20.40 -10.29
CA GLY A 2 58.80 -19.01 -9.83
C GLY A 2 57.32 -18.61 -9.96
N SER A 3 56.50 -18.85 -8.93
CA SER A 3 55.99 -17.84 -7.97
C SER A 3 55.14 -16.74 -8.64
N SER A 4 53.87 -16.52 -8.27
CA SER A 4 53.48 -16.04 -6.93
C SER A 4 51.94 -15.92 -6.81
N ARG A 5 51.40 -16.31 -5.64
CA ARG A 5 50.18 -15.72 -5.05
C ARG A 5 50.58 -14.46 -4.26
N PRO A 6 49.62 -13.56 -3.94
CA PRO A 6 49.22 -13.42 -2.52
C PRO A 6 47.69 -13.32 -2.33
N LYS A 7 47.09 -14.05 -1.36
CA LYS A 7 46.63 -13.65 0.01
C LYS A 7 45.35 -12.78 -0.01
N GLY A 8 44.19 -13.33 0.38
CA GLY A 8 43.58 -13.21 1.73
C GLY A 8 42.36 -12.27 1.63
N ALA A 9 41.18 -12.48 2.21
CA ALA A 9 40.82 -13.12 3.46
C ALA A 9 39.47 -13.84 3.36
N VAL A 10 39.40 -15.00 4.00
CA VAL A 10 38.15 -15.65 4.41
C VAL A 10 37.63 -14.86 5.61
N LEU A 11 36.42 -14.31 5.51
CA LEU A 11 35.66 -13.87 6.68
C LEU A 11 34.52 -14.86 6.88
N SER A 12 34.84 -15.91 7.63
CA SER A 12 33.89 -16.67 8.43
C SER A 12 33.23 -15.71 9.42
N GLY A 13 31.98 -15.35 9.14
CA GLY A 13 31.07 -14.80 10.13
C GLY A 13 30.19 -15.91 10.66
N ASP A 14 30.78 -16.85 11.41
CA ASP A 14 30.01 -17.73 12.28
C ASP A 14 29.31 -16.85 13.32
N LEU A 15 28.07 -16.46 13.04
CA LEU A 15 27.12 -16.17 14.12
C LEU A 15 26.83 -17.51 14.77
N ALA A 16 27.70 -17.87 15.71
CA ALA A 16 27.44 -18.90 16.69
C ALA A 16 26.10 -18.58 17.35
N VAL A 17 25.03 -19.23 16.89
CA VAL A 17 23.78 -19.37 17.62
C VAL A 17 24.14 -20.23 18.83
N THR A 18 24.63 -19.56 19.87
CA THR A 18 24.80 -20.17 21.18
C THR A 18 23.41 -20.40 21.75
N THR A 19 22.82 -21.54 21.42
CA THR A 19 21.80 -22.15 22.26
C THR A 19 22.48 -22.42 23.60
N ARG A 20 22.34 -21.51 24.57
CA ARG A 20 22.59 -21.87 25.97
C ARG A 20 21.35 -22.58 26.48
N PRO A 21 21.42 -23.87 26.84
CA PRO A 21 20.47 -24.44 27.77
C PRO A 21 20.91 -23.96 29.16
N LYS A 22 20.27 -22.91 29.68
CA LYS A 22 20.26 -22.65 31.12
C LYS A 22 18.95 -23.19 31.66
N ASP A 23 18.93 -24.50 31.86
CA ASP A 23 18.20 -25.21 32.90
C ASP A 23 18.82 -26.62 33.04
N ALA A 24 20.12 -26.65 33.37
CA ALA A 24 20.73 -27.81 33.99
C ALA A 24 20.69 -27.61 35.51
N ALA A 25 19.48 -27.61 36.07
CA ALA A 25 19.27 -27.87 37.48
C ALA A 25 18.77 -29.31 37.60
N SER A 26 19.55 -30.11 38.31
CA SER A 26 19.30 -31.51 38.62
C SER A 26 17.86 -31.79 39.04
N SER A 27 17.15 -32.64 38.30
CA SER A 27 16.13 -33.48 38.91
C SER A 27 16.07 -34.82 38.17
N THR A 28 16.39 -35.87 38.90
CA THR A 28 16.07 -37.25 38.54
C THR A 28 14.56 -37.39 38.53
N GLY A 29 13.96 -37.38 37.34
CA GLY A 29 12.53 -37.61 37.15
C GLY A 29 12.22 -37.71 35.66
N THR A 30 11.96 -38.92 35.17
CA THR A 30 11.40 -39.17 33.84
C THR A 30 9.99 -38.56 33.77
N THR A 31 9.91 -37.29 33.39
CA THR A 31 8.67 -36.63 32.98
C THR A 31 8.57 -36.76 31.46
N ALA A 32 7.41 -37.22 30.97
CA ALA A 32 7.15 -37.26 29.54
C ALA A 32 7.33 -35.84 28.95
N PRO A 33 7.89 -35.69 27.73
CA PRO A 33 8.07 -34.38 27.12
C PRO A 33 6.72 -33.65 27.04
N VAL A 34 6.68 -32.43 27.55
CA VAL A 34 5.49 -31.56 27.50
C VAL A 34 5.16 -31.31 26.03
N PRO A 35 3.91 -31.56 25.57
CA PRO A 35 3.52 -31.26 24.19
C PRO A 35 3.76 -29.80 23.82
N TYR A 36 4.15 -29.52 22.57
CA TYR A 36 4.54 -28.16 22.17
C TYR A 36 3.39 -27.15 22.31
N TRP A 37 2.13 -27.56 22.14
CA TRP A 37 0.96 -26.71 22.33
C TRP A 37 0.73 -26.29 23.79
N TYR A 38 1.50 -26.86 24.73
CA TYR A 38 1.58 -26.44 26.14
C TYR A 38 2.90 -25.73 26.48
N ASN A 39 3.70 -25.32 25.47
CA ASN A 39 4.91 -24.56 25.69
C ASN A 39 4.56 -23.21 26.36
N PRO A 40 5.11 -22.91 27.57
CA PRO A 40 4.79 -21.70 28.30
C PRO A 40 5.32 -20.41 27.65
N GLN A 41 6.23 -20.52 26.66
CA GLN A 41 6.76 -19.38 25.94
C GLN A 41 5.81 -18.84 24.87
N ILE A 42 4.86 -19.66 24.39
CA ILE A 42 3.88 -19.22 23.39
C ILE A 42 3.10 -18.03 23.95
N HIS A 43 3.14 -16.91 23.23
CA HIS A 43 2.55 -15.62 23.62
C HIS A 43 2.99 -15.11 25.01
N THR A 44 4.18 -15.50 25.49
CA THR A 44 4.74 -15.16 26.82
C THR A 44 3.98 -15.74 28.03
N PHE A 45 2.73 -16.17 27.83
CA PHE A 45 1.83 -16.63 28.90
C PHE A 45 1.45 -18.11 28.78
N GLY A 46 1.74 -18.75 27.64
CA GLY A 46 1.30 -20.09 27.30
C GLY A 46 -0.22 -20.20 27.06
N ASN A 47 -0.67 -21.41 26.78
CA ASN A 47 -2.07 -21.69 26.43
C ASN A 47 -2.85 -22.45 27.52
N ILE A 48 -2.22 -22.80 28.65
CA ILE A 48 -2.86 -23.52 29.76
C ILE A 48 -2.53 -22.91 31.13
N GLY A 49 -3.21 -23.39 32.17
CA GLY A 49 -3.07 -22.91 33.55
C GLY A 49 -3.48 -21.44 33.73
N LEU A 50 -2.89 -20.78 34.72
CA LEU A 50 -3.16 -19.37 35.02
C LEU A 50 -2.68 -18.44 33.90
N GLY A 51 -1.54 -18.75 33.29
CA GLY A 51 -1.01 -17.99 32.16
C GLY A 51 -1.94 -18.05 30.94
N GLY A 52 -2.38 -19.25 30.55
CA GLY A 52 -3.35 -19.45 29.47
C GLY A 52 -4.70 -18.77 29.72
N PHE A 53 -5.16 -18.71 30.98
CA PHE A 53 -6.36 -17.95 31.32
C PHE A 53 -6.17 -16.44 31.11
N PHE A 54 -5.03 -15.89 31.53
CA PHE A 54 -4.71 -14.48 31.32
C PHE A 54 -4.56 -14.15 29.82
N HIS A 55 -3.88 -15.02 29.08
CA HIS A 55 -3.73 -14.93 27.63
C HIS A 55 -5.09 -14.89 26.93
N ALA A 56 -5.96 -15.87 27.22
CA ALA A 56 -7.31 -15.95 26.63
C ALA A 56 -8.15 -14.69 26.93
N LEU A 57 -8.02 -14.10 28.12
CA LEU A 57 -8.74 -12.87 28.47
C LEU A 57 -8.23 -11.65 27.67
N MET A 58 -6.94 -11.58 27.38
CA MET A 58 -6.30 -10.46 26.67
C MET A 58 -6.36 -10.59 25.14
N ALA A 59 -6.52 -11.80 24.61
CA ALA A 59 -6.54 -12.06 23.18
C ALA A 59 -7.53 -11.18 22.38
N PRO A 60 -8.77 -10.89 22.85
CA PRO A 60 -9.67 -9.97 22.13
C PRO A 60 -9.11 -8.55 21.97
N LEU A 61 -8.53 -8.00 23.03
CA LEU A 61 -7.94 -6.66 23.00
C LEU A 61 -6.70 -6.63 22.10
N ALA A 62 -5.82 -7.62 22.24
CA ALA A 62 -4.62 -7.75 21.42
C ALA A 62 -4.97 -7.87 19.92
N THR A 63 -5.98 -8.68 19.60
CA THR A 63 -6.50 -8.84 18.23
C THR A 63 -6.97 -7.50 17.66
N ALA A 64 -7.79 -6.75 18.38
CA ALA A 64 -8.27 -5.44 17.94
C ALA A 64 -7.13 -4.42 17.72
N VAL A 65 -6.09 -4.47 18.57
CA VAL A 65 -4.90 -3.62 18.42
C VAL A 65 -4.10 -4.02 17.18
N ILE A 66 -3.87 -5.31 16.96
CA ILE A 66 -3.13 -5.83 15.81
C ILE A 66 -3.87 -5.50 14.51
N ASP A 67 -5.19 -5.72 14.46
CA ASP A 67 -5.97 -5.43 13.26
C ASP A 67 -5.86 -3.94 12.88
N ARG A 68 -5.92 -3.05 13.87
CA ARG A 68 -5.77 -1.61 13.64
C ARG A 68 -4.35 -1.20 13.26
N ALA A 69 -3.34 -1.71 13.98
CA ALA A 69 -1.95 -1.27 13.84
C ALA A 69 -1.24 -1.92 12.64
N SER A 70 -1.49 -3.20 12.40
CA SER A 70 -0.79 -4.02 11.41
C SER A 70 -1.58 -4.20 10.11
N TYR A 71 -2.92 -4.24 10.18
CA TYR A 71 -3.79 -4.47 9.01
C TYR A 71 -4.57 -3.22 8.60
N GLY A 72 -4.30 -2.07 9.21
CA GLY A 72 -4.98 -0.80 8.89
C GLY A 72 -6.47 -0.80 9.22
N GLY A 73 -6.89 -1.65 10.17
CA GLY A 73 -8.28 -1.85 10.55
C GLY A 73 -9.05 -2.87 9.70
N LEU A 74 -8.37 -3.55 8.77
CA LEU A 74 -8.97 -4.64 7.99
C LEU A 74 -9.11 -5.90 8.86
N ASP A 75 -10.31 -6.46 8.89
CA ASP A 75 -10.54 -7.80 9.43
C ASP A 75 -10.15 -8.85 8.38
N VAL A 76 -8.91 -9.32 8.47
CA VAL A 76 -8.35 -10.33 7.56
C VAL A 76 -9.11 -11.66 7.64
N ARG A 77 -9.68 -11.99 8.80
CA ARG A 77 -10.41 -13.24 9.03
C ARG A 77 -11.70 -13.24 8.22
N LYS A 78 -12.41 -12.12 8.27
CA LYS A 78 -13.62 -11.90 7.44
C LYS A 78 -13.32 -11.98 5.94
N VAL A 79 -12.21 -11.41 5.47
CA VAL A 79 -11.80 -11.53 4.06
C VAL A 79 -11.61 -12.98 3.66
N ALA A 80 -11.04 -13.82 4.53
CA ALA A 80 -10.87 -15.24 4.27
C ALA A 80 -12.22 -15.98 4.26
N HIS A 81 -13.14 -15.63 5.16
CA HIS A 81 -14.50 -16.17 5.20
C HIS A 81 -15.28 -15.88 3.91
N ASP A 82 -15.19 -14.65 3.40
CA ASP A 82 -15.88 -14.24 2.17
C ASP A 82 -15.45 -15.06 0.93
N MET A 83 -14.27 -15.70 0.98
CA MET A 83 -13.76 -16.57 -0.08
C MET A 83 -14.25 -18.03 -0.01
N ILE A 84 -14.77 -18.48 1.13
CA ILE A 84 -15.14 -19.88 1.38
C ILE A 84 -16.57 -20.19 0.91
N GLY A 85 -17.46 -19.20 0.91
CA GLY A 85 -18.88 -19.38 0.61
C GLY A 85 -19.69 -19.80 1.84
N THR A 86 -20.93 -19.32 1.95
CA THR A 86 -21.78 -19.48 3.15
C THR A 86 -22.51 -20.82 3.20
N ASP A 87 -22.48 -21.61 2.14
CA ASP A 87 -23.14 -22.91 2.01
C ASP A 87 -22.27 -24.09 2.45
N LYS A 88 -21.02 -23.82 2.88
CA LYS A 88 -20.02 -24.84 3.20
C LYS A 88 -20.02 -25.20 4.68
N THR A 89 -19.79 -26.48 4.97
CA THR A 89 -19.45 -26.94 6.32
C THR A 89 -17.98 -26.67 6.61
N VAL A 90 -17.70 -25.88 7.64
CA VAL A 90 -16.34 -25.41 7.97
C VAL A 90 -15.88 -25.94 9.31
N LEU A 91 -14.68 -26.52 9.33
CA LEU A 91 -13.94 -26.87 10.55
C LEU A 91 -12.78 -25.89 10.75
N ASP A 92 -12.78 -25.14 11.84
CA ASP A 92 -11.70 -24.22 12.23
C ASP A 92 -10.78 -24.88 13.26
N LEU A 93 -9.52 -25.10 12.87
CA LEU A 93 -8.50 -25.66 13.74
C LEU A 93 -7.75 -24.54 14.47
N CYS A 94 -7.45 -24.75 15.75
CA CYS A 94 -6.73 -23.78 16.59
C CYS A 94 -7.47 -22.44 16.68
N CYS A 95 -8.76 -22.49 17.02
CA CYS A 95 -9.63 -21.31 16.97
C CYS A 95 -9.30 -20.24 18.01
N GLY A 96 -8.47 -20.55 19.01
CA GLY A 96 -8.21 -19.67 20.14
C GLY A 96 -9.51 -19.23 20.81
N VAL A 97 -9.69 -17.92 20.93
CA VAL A 97 -10.91 -17.32 21.51
C VAL A 97 -12.07 -17.17 20.53
N GLY A 98 -12.02 -17.82 19.36
CA GLY A 98 -13.15 -17.97 18.44
C GLY A 98 -13.33 -16.86 17.40
N PHE A 99 -12.39 -15.91 17.27
CA PHE A 99 -12.48 -14.85 16.24
C PHE A 99 -12.18 -15.35 14.82
N SER A 100 -11.40 -16.42 14.68
CA SER A 100 -11.13 -17.05 13.37
C SER A 100 -12.31 -17.86 12.86
N THR A 101 -13.25 -18.23 13.73
CA THR A 101 -14.31 -19.18 13.39
C THR A 101 -15.45 -18.50 12.62
N MET A 102 -15.72 -19.03 11.44
CA MET A 102 -16.77 -18.59 10.53
C MET A 102 -18.17 -18.83 11.12
N GLU A 103 -19.13 -18.01 10.72
CA GLU A 103 -20.54 -18.22 11.08
C GLU A 103 -21.04 -19.59 10.60
N GLY A 104 -21.73 -20.33 11.46
CA GLY A 104 -22.17 -21.71 11.18
C GLY A 104 -21.06 -22.77 11.21
N GLY A 105 -19.80 -22.38 11.47
CA GLY A 105 -18.66 -23.28 11.57
C GLY A 105 -18.56 -24.04 12.89
N HIS A 106 -17.78 -25.12 12.88
CA HIS A 106 -17.36 -25.85 14.08
C HIS A 106 -15.88 -25.61 14.32
N ALA A 107 -15.48 -25.41 15.56
CA ALA A 107 -14.12 -25.03 15.92
C ALA A 107 -13.51 -25.92 17.01
N ILE A 108 -12.19 -26.10 16.95
CA ILE A 108 -11.44 -26.79 17.99
C ILE A 108 -10.22 -26.02 18.48
N ASP A 109 -9.87 -26.27 19.74
CA ASP A 109 -8.62 -25.83 20.32
C ASP A 109 -8.13 -26.85 21.37
N THR A 110 -6.81 -26.85 21.63
CA THR A 110 -6.20 -27.68 22.69
C THR A 110 -6.21 -26.98 24.05
N SER A 111 -6.63 -25.72 24.12
CA SER A 111 -6.76 -24.94 25.35
C SER A 111 -8.21 -24.86 25.82
N PRO A 112 -8.55 -25.46 26.98
CA PRO A 112 -9.86 -25.25 27.61
C PRO A 112 -10.13 -23.78 27.94
N MET A 113 -9.09 -22.99 28.23
CA MET A 113 -9.20 -21.58 28.59
C MET A 113 -9.63 -20.76 27.39
N MET A 114 -8.99 -20.98 26.24
CA MET A 114 -9.37 -20.36 24.96
C MET A 114 -10.80 -20.71 24.58
N LEU A 115 -11.18 -21.99 24.66
CA LEU A 115 -12.54 -22.45 24.36
C LEU A 115 -13.61 -21.86 25.28
N ASN A 116 -13.29 -21.63 26.56
CA ASN A 116 -14.23 -21.00 27.48
C ASN A 116 -14.50 -19.55 27.10
N VAL A 117 -13.45 -18.82 26.71
CA VAL A 117 -13.60 -17.44 26.21
C VAL A 117 -14.31 -17.43 24.85
N ALA A 118 -14.03 -18.39 23.97
CA ALA A 118 -14.70 -18.54 22.69
C ALA A 118 -16.21 -18.75 22.84
N ARG A 119 -16.63 -19.71 23.68
CA ARG A 119 -18.05 -19.96 23.98
C ARG A 119 -18.76 -18.76 24.61
N PHE A 120 -18.03 -17.94 25.36
CA PHE A 120 -18.57 -16.71 25.94
C PHE A 120 -18.79 -15.62 24.88
N HIS A 121 -17.84 -15.42 23.97
CA HIS A 121 -17.92 -14.38 22.94
C HIS A 121 -18.81 -14.78 21.76
N ARG A 122 -18.87 -16.07 21.45
CA ARG A 122 -19.55 -16.64 20.29
C ARG A 122 -20.47 -17.81 20.70
N PRO A 123 -21.50 -17.56 21.54
CA PRO A 123 -22.41 -18.63 21.97
C PRO A 123 -23.23 -19.22 20.81
N ASP A 124 -23.24 -18.55 19.65
CA ASP A 124 -23.83 -18.99 18.40
C ASP A 124 -23.07 -20.13 17.71
N LEU A 125 -21.82 -20.40 18.08
CA LEU A 125 -20.95 -21.37 17.41
C LEU A 125 -20.66 -22.62 18.23
N SER A 126 -20.24 -23.68 17.53
CA SER A 126 -19.88 -24.96 18.14
C SER A 126 -18.37 -25.06 18.37
N PHE A 127 -17.98 -25.30 19.63
CA PHE A 127 -16.59 -25.37 20.07
C PHE A 127 -16.31 -26.68 20.80
N SER A 128 -15.30 -27.43 20.37
CA SER A 128 -14.87 -28.69 20.98
C SER A 128 -13.39 -28.66 21.39
N PHE A 129 -13.05 -29.42 22.43
CA PHE A 129 -11.66 -29.71 22.70
C PHE A 129 -11.12 -30.68 21.65
N GLY A 130 -10.00 -30.37 21.03
CA GLY A 130 -9.43 -31.20 19.97
C GLY A 130 -8.02 -30.79 19.58
N ASN A 131 -7.24 -31.75 19.06
CA ASN A 131 -5.89 -31.50 18.57
C ASN A 131 -5.89 -31.41 17.04
N ALA A 132 -5.38 -30.30 16.50
CA ALA A 132 -5.31 -30.05 15.05
C ALA A 132 -4.53 -31.13 14.28
N GLU A 133 -3.62 -31.86 14.93
CA GLU A 133 -2.87 -32.95 14.30
C GLU A 133 -3.72 -34.19 13.99
N THR A 134 -4.85 -34.39 14.67
CA THR A 134 -5.58 -35.67 14.59
C THR A 134 -7.11 -35.55 14.56
N TYR A 135 -7.68 -34.41 14.93
CA TYR A 135 -9.13 -34.23 15.04
C TYR A 135 -9.83 -34.30 13.69
N GLY A 136 -11.04 -34.85 13.68
CA GLY A 136 -11.97 -34.84 12.55
C GLY A 136 -11.99 -36.16 11.76
N ASP A 137 -13.15 -36.46 11.18
CA ASP A 137 -13.31 -37.60 10.28
C ASP A 137 -12.75 -37.28 8.90
N THR A 138 -12.25 -38.30 8.21
CA THR A 138 -11.75 -38.15 6.84
C THR A 138 -12.86 -37.63 5.95
N GLN A 139 -12.62 -36.51 5.27
CA GLN A 139 -13.61 -35.84 4.42
C GLN A 139 -14.90 -35.44 5.15
N GLY A 140 -14.81 -35.16 6.46
CA GLY A 140 -15.96 -34.76 7.28
C GLY A 140 -16.49 -33.35 6.99
N TYR A 141 -15.68 -32.46 6.44
CA TYR A 141 -16.02 -31.04 6.23
C TYR A 141 -15.72 -30.60 4.80
N ASP A 142 -16.47 -29.62 4.28
CA ASP A 142 -16.20 -29.01 2.97
C ASP A 142 -14.84 -28.30 3.00
N VAL A 143 -14.65 -27.47 4.02
CA VAL A 143 -13.50 -26.60 4.18
C VAL A 143 -12.90 -26.74 5.57
N VAL A 144 -11.57 -26.79 5.64
CA VAL A 144 -10.84 -26.75 6.91
C VAL A 144 -9.97 -25.49 6.95
N THR A 145 -10.17 -24.66 7.96
CA THR A 145 -9.44 -23.40 8.18
C THR A 145 -8.43 -23.55 9.31
N ILE A 146 -7.32 -22.83 9.20
CA ILE A 146 -6.42 -22.53 10.33
C ILE A 146 -5.93 -21.09 10.16
N MET A 147 -6.08 -20.28 11.20
CA MET A 147 -5.70 -18.86 11.15
C MET A 147 -4.83 -18.48 12.34
N TYR A 148 -3.69 -17.84 12.08
CA TYR A 148 -2.76 -17.32 13.09
C TYR A 148 -2.27 -18.38 14.10
N ALA A 149 -2.00 -19.61 13.67
CA ALA A 149 -1.62 -20.69 14.57
C ALA A 149 -0.41 -21.50 14.08
N MET A 150 -0.10 -21.49 12.78
CA MET A 150 1.00 -22.28 12.23
C MET A 150 2.35 -21.78 12.73
N HIS A 151 2.49 -20.49 13.01
CA HIS A 151 3.72 -19.91 13.60
C HIS A 151 3.97 -20.34 15.06
N GLU A 152 2.98 -20.95 15.73
CA GLU A 152 3.10 -21.49 17.10
C GLU A 152 3.54 -22.97 17.13
N MET A 153 3.84 -23.56 15.96
CA MET A 153 4.09 -24.99 15.83
C MET A 153 5.50 -25.28 15.33
N PRO A 154 6.21 -26.29 15.88
CA PRO A 154 7.44 -26.79 15.29
C PRO A 154 7.15 -27.44 13.93
N GLY A 155 8.14 -27.43 13.02
CA GLY A 155 7.97 -27.92 11.65
C GLY A 155 7.35 -29.32 11.51
N ASP A 156 7.72 -30.29 12.36
CA ASP A 156 7.12 -31.62 12.30
C ASP A 156 5.63 -31.63 12.68
N ALA A 157 5.21 -30.75 13.59
CA ALA A 157 3.81 -30.59 13.94
C ALA A 157 3.03 -29.89 12.82
N ARG A 158 3.57 -28.83 12.21
CA ARG A 158 2.95 -28.18 11.04
C ARG A 158 2.67 -29.17 9.92
N LYS A 159 3.61 -30.06 9.62
CA LYS A 159 3.44 -31.12 8.60
C LYS A 159 2.31 -32.08 8.95
N ARG A 160 2.19 -32.49 10.21
CA ARG A 160 1.08 -33.35 10.68
C ARG A 160 -0.26 -32.63 10.63
N VAL A 161 -0.31 -31.36 11.01
CA VAL A 161 -1.52 -30.52 10.90
C VAL A 161 -1.94 -30.36 9.44
N LEU A 162 -1.03 -30.02 8.53
CA LEU A 162 -1.32 -29.91 7.10
C LEU A 162 -1.87 -31.21 6.51
N ALA A 163 -1.25 -32.35 6.85
CA ALA A 163 -1.74 -33.66 6.43
C ALA A 163 -3.13 -33.95 7.00
N ASN A 164 -3.39 -33.59 8.25
CA ASN A 164 -4.70 -33.78 8.87
C ASN A 164 -5.77 -32.88 8.22
N MET A 165 -5.46 -31.61 7.95
CA MET A 165 -6.36 -30.70 7.24
C MET A 165 -6.76 -31.26 5.88
N MET A 166 -5.78 -31.74 5.09
CA MET A 166 -6.03 -32.34 3.77
C MET A 166 -6.79 -33.66 3.85
N ARG A 167 -6.65 -34.42 4.95
CA ARG A 167 -7.43 -35.64 5.20
C ARG A 167 -8.90 -35.31 5.51
N VAL A 168 -9.14 -34.27 6.31
CA VAL A 168 -10.48 -33.91 6.80
C VAL A 168 -11.28 -33.09 5.78
N ALA A 169 -10.62 -32.27 4.96
CA ALA A 169 -11.29 -31.43 3.97
C ALA A 169 -11.76 -32.23 2.75
N ARG A 170 -12.98 -31.92 2.28
CA ARG A 170 -13.52 -32.41 1.00
C ARG A 170 -13.03 -31.56 -0.17
N GLU A 171 -13.11 -30.24 -0.03
CA GLU A 171 -12.93 -29.31 -1.14
C GLU A 171 -11.69 -28.42 -1.02
N SER A 172 -11.51 -27.75 0.13
CA SER A 172 -10.42 -26.77 0.29
C SER A 172 -9.84 -26.72 1.69
N VAL A 173 -8.55 -26.39 1.75
CA VAL A 173 -7.83 -26.06 2.98
C VAL A 173 -7.43 -24.59 2.91
N VAL A 174 -7.73 -23.82 3.95
CA VAL A 174 -7.46 -22.38 4.02
C VAL A 174 -6.52 -22.10 5.17
N ILE A 175 -5.38 -21.48 4.87
CA ILE A 175 -4.32 -21.14 5.82
C ILE A 175 -4.13 -19.62 5.77
N VAL A 176 -4.32 -18.94 6.90
CA VAL A 176 -4.12 -17.50 7.03
C VAL A 176 -3.13 -17.25 8.15
N ASP A 177 -1.91 -16.81 7.82
CA ASP A 177 -0.86 -16.65 8.83
C ASP A 177 0.21 -15.62 8.36
N ILE A 178 1.25 -15.39 9.17
CA ILE A 178 2.26 -14.35 8.98
C ILE A 178 3.03 -14.57 7.66
N HIS A 179 3.04 -13.57 6.79
CA HIS A 179 3.75 -13.67 5.51
C HIS A 179 5.28 -13.85 5.71
N PRO A 180 5.97 -14.75 4.98
CA PRO A 180 7.41 -14.98 5.10
C PRO A 180 8.29 -13.72 5.01
N GLU A 181 7.89 -12.72 4.22
CA GLU A 181 8.59 -11.43 4.11
C GLU A 181 8.66 -10.65 5.44
N PHE A 182 7.87 -11.03 6.46
CA PHE A 182 7.98 -10.45 7.79
C PHE A 182 9.37 -10.63 8.41
N GLN A 183 10.14 -11.64 7.97
CA GLN A 183 11.54 -11.81 8.35
C GLN A 183 12.40 -10.56 8.04
N GLU A 184 12.13 -9.86 6.93
CA GLU A 184 12.81 -8.59 6.63
C GLU A 184 12.43 -7.48 7.61
N THR A 185 11.18 -7.48 8.08
CA THR A 185 10.69 -6.49 9.05
C THR A 185 11.38 -6.68 10.39
N LEU A 186 11.55 -7.94 10.82
CA LEU A 186 12.32 -8.28 12.01
C LEU A 186 13.78 -7.83 11.90
N ALA A 187 14.42 -8.04 10.75
CA ALA A 187 15.80 -7.61 10.51
C ALA A 187 15.97 -6.08 10.53
N LYS A 188 14.95 -5.32 10.10
CA LYS A 188 14.97 -3.85 10.04
C LYS A 188 14.63 -3.17 11.39
N LYS A 189 14.04 -3.90 12.36
CA LYS A 189 13.60 -3.36 13.67
C LYS A 189 14.09 -4.22 14.85
N PRO A 190 15.40 -4.29 15.12
CA PRO A 190 15.99 -5.26 16.04
C PRO A 190 15.41 -5.23 17.47
N MET A 191 15.20 -4.06 18.09
CA MET A 191 14.63 -3.99 19.45
C MET A 191 13.17 -4.45 19.54
N ASN A 192 12.34 -4.13 18.53
CA ASN A 192 10.94 -4.58 18.51
C ASN A 192 10.84 -6.05 18.06
N GLY A 193 11.77 -6.49 17.22
CA GLY A 193 11.90 -7.88 16.79
C GLY A 193 12.29 -8.80 17.95
N GLU A 194 13.24 -8.41 18.80
CA GLU A 194 13.61 -9.21 19.99
C GLU A 194 12.43 -9.40 20.95
N PHE A 195 11.64 -8.36 21.20
CA PHE A 195 10.45 -8.47 22.06
C PHE A 195 9.37 -9.38 21.46
N PHE A 196 9.12 -9.27 20.15
CA PHE A 196 8.20 -10.17 19.44
C PHE A 196 8.67 -11.62 19.53
N LEU A 197 9.95 -11.87 19.28
CA LEU A 197 10.53 -13.22 19.28
C LEU A 197 10.52 -13.91 20.66
N MET A 198 10.45 -13.15 21.77
CA MET A 198 10.37 -13.74 23.11
C MET A 198 9.09 -14.57 23.33
N GLY A 199 7.99 -14.19 22.69
CA GLY A 199 6.71 -14.88 22.79
C GLY A 199 6.47 -15.93 21.70
N GLU A 200 7.37 -16.04 20.73
CA GLU A 200 7.11 -16.74 19.46
C GLU A 200 8.21 -17.76 19.15
N PRO A 201 8.29 -18.87 19.93
CA PRO A 201 9.44 -19.78 19.91
C PRO A 201 9.68 -20.49 18.57
N TYR A 202 8.67 -20.56 17.70
CA TYR A 202 8.74 -21.28 16.43
C TYR A 202 8.66 -20.37 15.20
N VAL A 203 8.47 -19.05 15.36
CA VAL A 203 8.14 -18.16 14.23
C VAL A 203 9.26 -18.04 13.19
N LEU A 204 10.54 -18.04 13.60
CA LEU A 204 11.65 -17.93 12.64
C LEU A 204 11.76 -19.16 11.74
N GLU A 205 11.57 -20.34 12.33
CA GLU A 205 11.55 -21.61 11.60
C GLU A 205 10.31 -21.69 10.70
N TYR A 206 9.16 -21.24 11.19
CA TYR A 206 7.94 -21.08 10.41
C TYR A 206 8.14 -20.15 9.19
N LEU A 207 8.65 -18.92 9.38
CA LEU A 207 8.84 -17.94 8.29
C LEU A 207 9.77 -18.48 7.19
N THR A 208 10.74 -19.30 7.59
CA THR A 208 11.69 -19.91 6.65
C THR A 208 11.06 -21.04 5.84
N ASN A 209 10.13 -21.81 6.44
CA ASN A 209 9.75 -23.12 5.91
C ASN A 209 8.27 -23.26 5.49
N ILE A 210 7.37 -22.36 5.91
CA ILE A 210 5.92 -22.54 5.72
C ILE A 210 5.53 -22.77 4.26
N ASP A 211 6.15 -22.06 3.32
CA ASP A 211 5.89 -22.26 1.90
C ASP A 211 6.24 -23.67 1.46
N THR A 212 7.46 -24.11 1.78
CA THR A 212 7.92 -25.46 1.48
C THR A 212 7.04 -26.52 2.13
N ASP A 213 6.61 -26.30 3.37
CA ASP A 213 5.72 -27.22 4.11
C ASP A 213 4.37 -27.36 3.38
N VAL A 214 3.75 -26.26 2.95
CA VAL A 214 2.47 -26.26 2.24
C VAL A 214 2.58 -26.91 0.85
N PHE A 215 3.59 -26.52 0.06
CA PHE A 215 3.79 -27.08 -1.28
C PHE A 215 4.12 -28.57 -1.22
N SER A 216 4.93 -29.00 -0.25
CA SER A 216 5.27 -30.42 -0.06
C SER A 216 4.07 -31.24 0.40
N ALA A 217 3.24 -30.70 1.31
CA ALA A 217 2.02 -31.36 1.74
C ALA A 217 1.07 -31.59 0.55
N ALA A 218 0.85 -30.58 -0.29
CA ALA A 218 -0.01 -30.71 -1.47
C ALA A 218 0.53 -31.72 -2.49
N ALA A 219 1.85 -31.72 -2.73
CA ALA A 219 2.50 -32.61 -3.69
C ALA A 219 2.41 -34.11 -3.33
N THR A 220 2.31 -34.44 -2.04
CA THR A 220 2.26 -35.84 -1.56
C THR A 220 0.88 -36.51 -1.72
N HIS A 221 -0.14 -35.76 -2.13
CA HIS A 221 -1.54 -36.21 -2.13
C HIS A 221 -2.09 -36.40 -3.56
N GLU A 222 -1.51 -37.32 -4.33
CA GLU A 222 -2.04 -37.85 -5.61
C GLU A 222 -2.61 -36.80 -6.61
N ASN A 223 -2.02 -35.59 -6.67
CA ASN A 223 -2.52 -34.45 -7.46
C ASN A 223 -3.95 -33.97 -7.12
N ARG A 224 -4.50 -34.33 -5.95
CA ARG A 224 -5.81 -33.84 -5.49
C ARG A 224 -5.80 -32.35 -5.15
N TRP A 225 -4.67 -31.86 -4.64
CA TRP A 225 -4.53 -30.50 -4.14
C TRP A 225 -3.67 -29.65 -5.07
N SER A 226 -4.11 -28.42 -5.30
CA SER A 226 -3.30 -27.37 -5.90
C SER A 226 -3.18 -26.21 -4.91
N VAL A 227 -2.02 -25.55 -4.91
CA VAL A 227 -1.75 -24.44 -3.99
C VAL A 227 -1.94 -23.12 -4.75
N ARG A 228 -2.77 -22.24 -4.20
CA ARG A 228 -2.95 -20.87 -4.66
C ARG A 228 -2.62 -19.91 -3.52
N ARG A 229 -1.75 -18.92 -3.77
CA ARG A 229 -1.58 -17.79 -2.85
C ARG A 229 -2.58 -16.70 -3.14
N VAL A 230 -3.04 -16.05 -2.07
CA VAL A 230 -3.95 -14.92 -2.12
C VAL A 230 -3.36 -13.79 -1.29
N THR A 231 -3.29 -12.59 -1.88
CA THR A 231 -2.88 -11.39 -1.17
C THR A 231 -4.05 -10.86 -0.34
N MET A 232 -3.97 -11.02 0.98
CA MET A 232 -5.02 -10.60 1.92
C MET A 232 -4.97 -9.10 2.25
N LEU A 233 -3.78 -8.52 2.24
CA LEU A 233 -3.54 -7.09 2.43
C LEU A 233 -3.18 -6.50 1.07
N ALA A 234 -4.17 -5.95 0.36
CA ALA A 234 -3.90 -5.24 -0.88
C ALA A 234 -2.90 -4.11 -0.59
N GLY A 235 -1.75 -4.17 -1.26
CA GLY A 235 -0.75 -3.12 -1.20
C GLY A 235 -1.40 -1.78 -1.51
N HIS A 236 -0.96 -0.73 -0.83
CA HIS A 236 -1.40 0.61 -1.17
C HIS A 236 -1.17 0.86 -2.67
N VAL A 237 -2.17 1.42 -3.34
CA VAL A 237 -2.09 1.68 -4.78
C VAL A 237 -1.08 2.80 -5.04
N VAL A 238 -0.14 2.55 -5.95
CA VAL A 238 0.97 3.46 -6.24
C VAL A 238 1.01 3.77 -7.72
N PHE A 239 1.01 5.05 -8.06
CA PHE A 239 1.29 5.52 -9.41
C PHE A 239 2.75 5.27 -9.75
N CYS A 240 3.02 4.45 -10.79
CA CYS A 240 4.37 4.24 -11.33
C CYS A 240 5.41 3.81 -10.28
N ASN A 241 5.12 2.77 -9.49
CA ASN A 241 6.03 2.23 -8.47
C ASN A 241 7.26 1.52 -9.08
N SER A 242 8.19 2.30 -9.63
CA SER A 242 9.42 1.80 -10.25
C SER A 242 10.56 2.76 -9.99
N ALA A 243 11.66 2.26 -9.43
CA ALA A 243 12.87 3.04 -9.20
C ALA A 243 13.45 3.59 -10.53
N ALA A 244 13.36 2.82 -11.62
CA ALA A 244 13.79 3.25 -12.94
C ALA A 244 12.93 4.43 -13.45
N SER A 245 11.60 4.32 -13.33
CA SER A 245 10.69 5.41 -13.69
C SER A 245 10.91 6.64 -12.81
N GLY A 246 11.13 6.47 -11.51
CA GLY A 246 11.45 7.56 -10.59
C GLY A 246 12.76 8.27 -10.94
N ALA A 247 13.81 7.53 -11.31
CA ALA A 247 15.09 8.10 -11.74
C ALA A 247 14.95 8.89 -13.06
N LEU A 248 14.21 8.36 -14.02
CA LEU A 248 13.91 9.06 -15.28
C LEU A 248 13.04 10.30 -15.06
N MET A 249 12.07 10.23 -14.16
CA MET A 249 11.24 11.37 -13.76
C MET A 249 12.11 12.47 -13.15
N LEU A 250 13.02 12.11 -12.23
CA LEU A 250 13.94 13.06 -11.63
C LEU A 250 14.88 13.69 -12.67
N ALA A 251 15.40 12.91 -13.62
CA ALA A 251 16.19 13.43 -14.73
C ALA A 251 15.40 14.41 -15.61
N ALA A 252 14.11 14.14 -15.84
CA ALA A 252 13.23 15.06 -16.56
C ALA A 252 13.01 16.38 -15.80
N LEU A 253 12.88 16.34 -14.47
CA LEU A 253 12.79 17.54 -13.63
C LEU A 253 14.08 18.38 -13.73
N PHE A 254 15.25 17.75 -13.58
CA PHE A 254 16.53 18.46 -13.72
C PHE A 254 16.78 19.00 -15.12
N LYS A 255 16.31 18.31 -16.17
CA LYS A 255 16.30 18.90 -17.53
C LYS A 255 15.42 20.16 -17.50
N GLY A 256 14.17 20.02 -17.07
CA GLY A 256 13.19 21.10 -17.13
C GLY A 256 13.66 22.37 -16.40
N ASP A 257 14.06 22.21 -15.14
CA ASP A 257 14.62 23.28 -14.31
C ASP A 257 15.47 22.64 -13.18
N PRO A 258 16.81 22.88 -13.15
CA PRO A 258 17.68 22.33 -12.12
C PRO A 258 17.36 22.77 -10.68
N TRP A 259 16.84 23.98 -10.49
CA TRP A 259 16.44 24.47 -9.16
C TRP A 259 15.17 23.75 -8.70
N LEU A 260 14.19 23.60 -9.60
CA LEU A 260 12.99 22.82 -9.35
C LEU A 260 13.33 21.36 -9.02
N GLY A 261 14.19 20.70 -9.81
CA GLY A 261 14.66 19.34 -9.54
C GLY A 261 15.38 19.21 -8.19
N THR A 262 16.12 20.25 -7.78
CA THR A 262 16.75 20.31 -6.45
C THR A 262 15.71 20.38 -5.33
N LEU A 263 14.74 21.29 -5.41
CA LEU A 263 13.69 21.40 -4.39
C LEU A 263 12.77 20.18 -4.37
N ALA A 264 12.47 19.57 -5.51
CA ALA A 264 11.75 18.30 -5.61
C ALA A 264 12.48 17.18 -4.84
N THR A 265 13.80 17.11 -4.98
CA THR A 265 14.65 16.15 -4.24
C THR A 265 14.62 16.43 -2.74
N ILE A 266 14.81 17.70 -2.33
CA ILE A 266 14.75 18.11 -0.92
C ILE A 266 13.38 17.77 -0.32
N GLY A 267 12.30 18.09 -1.03
CA GLY A 267 10.94 17.79 -0.60
C GLY A 267 10.70 16.29 -0.43
N THR A 268 11.13 15.47 -1.40
CA THR A 268 11.03 14.01 -1.34
C THR A 268 11.82 13.42 -0.16
N VAL A 269 13.07 13.85 0.03
CA VAL A 269 13.93 13.40 1.13
C VAL A 269 13.35 13.81 2.48
N SER A 270 12.90 15.05 2.62
CA SER A 270 12.32 15.57 3.86
C SER A 270 11.05 14.81 4.22
N ALA A 271 10.10 14.69 3.28
CA ALA A 271 8.87 13.91 3.44
C ALA A 271 9.12 12.45 3.85
N THR A 272 10.05 11.77 3.16
CA THR A 272 10.43 10.39 3.47
C THR A 272 11.10 10.26 4.83
N THR A 273 11.94 11.24 5.20
CA THR A 273 12.62 11.27 6.50
C THR A 273 11.61 11.51 7.62
N THR A 274 10.69 12.45 7.45
CA THR A 274 9.59 12.69 8.39
C THR A 274 8.75 11.42 8.58
N ALA A 275 8.41 10.71 7.50
CA ALA A 275 7.69 9.44 7.63
C ALA A 275 8.44 8.42 8.50
N LYS A 276 9.76 8.31 8.32
CA LYS A 276 10.62 7.42 9.13
C LYS A 276 10.71 7.87 10.59
N VAL A 277 10.90 9.15 10.84
CA VAL A 277 11.02 9.74 12.19
C VAL A 277 9.72 9.54 12.97
N PHE A 278 8.56 9.73 12.33
CA PHE A 278 7.25 9.53 12.95
C PHE A 278 6.76 8.07 12.87
N ASN A 279 7.62 7.14 12.43
CA ASN A 279 7.34 5.70 12.33
C ASN A 279 6.01 5.40 11.61
N LEU A 280 5.76 6.11 10.51
CA LEU A 280 4.62 5.84 9.63
C LEU A 280 4.76 4.48 8.95
N ASP A 281 3.68 4.03 8.32
CA ASP A 281 3.58 2.72 7.69
C ASP A 281 4.78 2.40 6.77
N SER A 282 5.46 1.30 7.08
CA SER A 282 6.72 0.93 6.42
C SER A 282 6.50 0.47 4.98
N GLY A 283 5.33 -0.10 4.67
CA GLY A 283 4.93 -0.45 3.30
C GLY A 283 4.72 0.80 2.44
N ALA A 284 4.04 1.81 2.97
CA ALA A 284 3.82 3.10 2.32
C ALA A 284 5.14 3.85 2.09
N ILE A 285 6.11 3.75 3.02
CA ILE A 285 7.46 4.30 2.84
C ILE A 285 8.21 3.56 1.73
N ALA A 286 8.21 2.22 1.76
CA ALA A 286 8.91 1.40 0.77
C ALA A 286 8.37 1.60 -0.65
N ASN A 287 7.06 1.82 -0.78
CA ASN A 287 6.39 2.07 -2.05
C ASN A 287 6.32 3.57 -2.43
N GLY A 288 7.05 4.45 -1.72
CA GLY A 288 7.17 5.88 -2.07
C GLY A 288 5.92 6.74 -1.83
N LEU A 289 4.89 6.22 -1.17
CA LEU A 289 3.60 6.91 -0.96
C LEU A 289 3.66 8.05 0.05
N THR A 290 4.71 8.09 0.85
CA THR A 290 4.95 9.19 1.80
C THR A 290 5.79 10.31 1.20
N GLY A 291 6.44 10.09 0.04
CA GLY A 291 7.40 11.02 -0.56
C GLY A 291 6.84 11.90 -1.68
N TYR A 292 5.91 11.41 -2.50
CA TYR A 292 5.49 12.13 -3.73
C TYR A 292 4.79 13.47 -3.46
N ASN A 293 4.00 13.59 -2.38
CA ASN A 293 3.39 14.87 -2.00
C ASN A 293 4.49 15.90 -1.64
N GLY A 294 5.54 15.46 -0.94
CA GLY A 294 6.69 16.30 -0.62
C GLY A 294 7.48 16.73 -1.87
N CYS A 295 7.63 15.84 -2.85
CA CYS A 295 8.21 16.17 -4.16
C CYS A 295 7.46 17.34 -4.82
N LEU A 296 6.13 17.25 -4.89
CA LEU A 296 5.28 18.29 -5.49
C LEU A 296 5.33 19.60 -4.69
N VAL A 297 5.40 19.56 -3.36
CA VAL A 297 5.60 20.76 -2.53
C VAL A 297 6.91 21.45 -2.92
N GLY A 298 8.00 20.69 -3.06
CA GLY A 298 9.28 21.22 -3.52
C GLY A 298 9.20 21.88 -4.91
N CYS A 299 8.54 21.20 -5.86
CA CYS A 299 8.33 21.74 -7.20
C CYS A 299 7.51 23.04 -7.19
N ALA A 300 6.42 23.07 -6.42
CA ALA A 300 5.57 24.25 -6.34
C ALA A 300 6.31 25.44 -5.70
N PHE A 301 7.15 25.19 -4.70
CA PHE A 301 7.88 26.24 -4.01
C PHE A 301 9.00 26.84 -4.86
N SER A 302 9.56 26.11 -5.83
CA SER A 302 10.57 26.68 -6.74
C SER A 302 9.98 27.77 -7.64
N VAL A 303 8.68 27.70 -7.93
CA VAL A 303 7.99 28.62 -8.85
C VAL A 303 7.16 29.66 -8.10
N PHE A 304 6.38 29.22 -7.11
CA PHE A 304 5.34 30.06 -6.51
C PHE A 304 5.78 30.80 -5.25
N MET A 305 6.98 30.57 -4.69
CA MET A 305 7.38 31.27 -3.46
C MET A 305 7.71 32.76 -3.65
N GLY A 306 8.24 33.14 -4.82
CA GLY A 306 8.49 34.56 -5.16
C GLY A 306 9.78 35.12 -4.61
N THR A 307 10.61 34.22 -4.12
CA THR A 307 12.00 34.41 -3.74
C THR A 307 12.91 34.09 -4.92
N ASP A 308 14.11 34.66 -4.91
CA ASP A 308 15.14 34.31 -5.89
C ASP A 308 15.48 32.80 -5.84
N ALA A 309 15.85 32.24 -6.99
CA ALA A 309 16.30 30.86 -7.09
C ALA A 309 17.58 30.64 -6.25
N TRP A 310 17.81 29.39 -5.82
CA TRP A 310 18.99 28.98 -5.05
C TRP A 310 19.13 29.64 -3.66
N THR A 311 18.02 30.08 -3.07
CA THR A 311 18.00 30.71 -1.75
C THR A 311 17.74 29.69 -0.63
N LEU A 312 18.50 29.78 0.45
CA LEU A 312 18.38 28.91 1.63
C LEU A 312 16.97 28.99 2.28
N PRO A 313 16.36 30.18 2.48
CA PRO A 313 15.00 30.26 3.05
C PRO A 313 13.97 29.43 2.29
N THR A 314 14.04 29.43 0.97
CA THR A 314 13.11 28.68 0.09
C THR A 314 13.32 27.17 0.21
N ALA A 315 14.59 26.74 0.25
CA ALA A 315 14.92 25.34 0.47
C ALA A 315 14.44 24.84 1.84
N VAL A 316 14.58 25.65 2.89
CA VAL A 316 14.09 25.33 4.24
C VAL A 316 12.56 25.29 4.26
N ALA A 317 11.89 26.28 3.67
CA ALA A 317 10.44 26.32 3.58
C ALA A 317 9.88 25.08 2.84
N ALA A 318 10.50 24.71 1.71
CA ALA A 318 10.14 23.52 0.95
C ALA A 318 10.32 22.24 1.78
N ALA A 319 11.44 22.10 2.50
CA ALA A 319 11.70 20.95 3.35
C ALA A 319 10.67 20.83 4.50
N VAL A 320 10.35 21.93 5.18
CA VAL A 320 9.39 21.96 6.29
C VAL A 320 7.98 21.66 5.80
N ALA A 321 7.52 22.33 4.74
CA ALA A 321 6.20 22.12 4.17
C ALA A 321 6.05 20.70 3.60
N ALA A 322 7.10 20.15 2.99
CA ALA A 322 7.10 18.78 2.49
C ALA A 322 6.97 17.75 3.63
N GLY A 323 7.73 17.91 4.71
CA GLY A 323 7.57 17.08 5.92
C GLY A 323 6.17 17.20 6.52
N GLY A 324 5.62 18.41 6.59
CA GLY A 324 4.23 18.66 7.01
C GLY A 324 3.20 17.94 6.14
N SER A 325 3.39 17.94 4.81
CA SER A 325 2.50 17.24 3.87
C SER A 325 2.43 15.74 4.16
N THR A 326 3.55 15.11 4.53
CA THR A 326 3.58 13.71 4.93
C THR A 326 2.72 13.44 6.16
N LEU A 327 2.75 14.32 7.16
CA LEU A 327 1.93 14.15 8.37
C LEU A 327 0.43 14.31 8.08
N LEU A 328 0.05 15.15 7.11
CA LEU A 328 -1.34 15.29 6.67
C LEU A 328 -1.90 14.01 6.04
N THR A 329 -1.05 13.10 5.56
CA THR A 329 -1.51 11.86 4.93
C THR A 329 -2.30 10.94 5.86
N VAL A 330 -2.03 10.99 7.17
CA VAL A 330 -2.72 10.16 8.18
C VAL A 330 -4.19 10.58 8.34
N PRO A 331 -4.50 11.84 8.73
CA PRO A 331 -5.90 12.27 8.83
C PRO A 331 -6.62 12.27 7.47
N LEU A 332 -5.92 12.55 6.36
CA LEU A 332 -6.53 12.48 5.03
C LEU A 332 -6.92 11.06 4.64
N LYS A 333 -6.08 10.06 4.95
CA LYS A 333 -6.43 8.65 4.72
C LYS A 333 -7.68 8.25 5.51
N MET A 334 -7.82 8.72 6.75
CA MET A 334 -9.03 8.49 7.56
C MET A 334 -10.26 9.17 6.96
N ALA A 335 -10.12 10.42 6.49
CA ALA A 335 -11.22 11.19 5.92
C ALA A 335 -11.69 10.67 4.55
N CYS A 336 -10.77 10.19 3.70
CA CYS A 336 -11.09 9.69 2.36
C CYS A 336 -11.59 8.24 2.37
N GLY A 337 -11.39 7.50 3.47
CA GLY A 337 -11.79 6.11 3.61
C GLY A 337 -11.18 5.24 2.51
N ALA A 338 -12.03 4.59 1.71
CA ALA A 338 -11.62 3.71 0.62
C ALA A 338 -11.36 4.43 -0.72
N VAL A 339 -11.34 5.77 -0.74
CA VAL A 339 -10.91 6.58 -1.89
C VAL A 339 -9.47 7.05 -1.64
N PRO A 340 -8.56 6.96 -2.62
CA PRO A 340 -7.21 7.49 -2.46
C PRO A 340 -7.23 9.00 -2.18
N GLN A 341 -6.35 9.47 -1.30
CA GLN A 341 -6.18 10.91 -1.03
C GLN A 341 -5.55 11.68 -2.21
N PHE A 342 -5.00 10.97 -3.20
CA PHE A 342 -4.26 11.54 -4.33
C PHE A 342 -3.26 12.62 -3.84
N THR A 343 -3.25 13.79 -4.46
CA THR A 343 -2.34 14.89 -4.11
C THR A 343 -2.95 15.88 -3.10
N LEU A 344 -3.96 15.49 -2.30
CA LEU A 344 -4.61 16.39 -1.34
C LEU A 344 -3.64 16.93 -0.28
N ALA A 345 -2.73 16.09 0.22
CA ALA A 345 -1.72 16.52 1.19
C ALA A 345 -0.78 17.61 0.61
N PHE A 346 -0.35 17.45 -0.65
CA PHE A 346 0.38 18.48 -1.38
C PHE A 346 -0.41 19.78 -1.49
N ASN A 347 -1.68 19.72 -1.92
CA ASN A 347 -2.51 20.91 -2.08
C ASN A 347 -2.70 21.64 -0.75
N MET A 348 -3.03 20.91 0.33
CA MET A 348 -3.22 21.51 1.65
C MET A 348 -1.95 22.17 2.16
N ALA A 349 -0.80 21.49 2.09
CA ALA A 349 0.47 22.05 2.56
C ALA A 349 0.89 23.29 1.74
N THR A 350 0.80 23.19 0.40
CA THR A 350 1.24 24.25 -0.51
C THR A 350 0.35 25.48 -0.43
N LEU A 351 -0.97 25.29 -0.57
CA LEU A 351 -1.92 26.41 -0.61
C LEU A 351 -2.00 27.13 0.72
N SER A 352 -1.86 26.43 1.85
CA SER A 352 -1.81 27.07 3.17
C SER A 352 -0.64 28.05 3.24
N VAL A 353 0.57 27.64 2.84
CA VAL A 353 1.74 28.53 2.86
C VAL A 353 1.59 29.68 1.86
N LEU A 354 1.13 29.41 0.64
CA LEU A 354 0.94 30.46 -0.38
C LEU A 354 -0.11 31.49 0.03
N ALA A 355 -1.19 31.08 0.71
CA ALA A 355 -2.19 32.01 1.23
C ALA A 355 -1.62 33.00 2.26
N PHE A 356 -0.59 32.62 3.02
CA PHE A 356 0.08 33.53 3.96
C PHE A 356 1.15 34.41 3.31
N VAL A 357 1.89 33.88 2.33
CA VAL A 357 3.05 34.59 1.74
C VAL A 357 2.67 35.46 0.54
N ARG A 358 1.55 35.14 -0.15
CA ARG A 358 1.12 35.85 -1.35
C ARG A 358 -0.35 36.35 -1.36
N PRO A 359 -0.97 36.76 -0.23
CA PRO A 359 -2.39 37.09 -0.22
C PRO A 359 -2.81 38.23 -1.16
N LEU A 360 -1.87 39.05 -1.65
CA LEU A 360 -2.12 40.23 -2.48
C LEU A 360 -0.97 40.53 -3.45
N TRP A 361 -0.38 39.52 -4.11
CA TRP A 361 0.61 39.81 -5.17
C TRP A 361 -0.05 40.71 -6.21
N GLU A 362 0.56 41.87 -6.51
CA GLU A 362 0.05 42.82 -7.50
C GLU A 362 -0.31 42.06 -8.77
N PHE A 363 -1.61 41.95 -9.05
CA PHE A 363 -2.11 41.23 -10.20
C PHE A 363 -1.68 42.05 -11.42
N SER A 364 -0.50 41.74 -11.96
CA SER A 364 -0.15 42.20 -13.30
C SER A 364 -1.17 41.53 -14.22
N PRO A 365 -2.03 42.31 -14.92
CA PRO A 365 -2.97 41.71 -15.84
C PRO A 365 -2.17 40.83 -16.81
N PRO A 366 -2.66 39.62 -17.13
CA PRO A 366 -1.99 38.78 -18.10
C PRO A 366 -1.74 39.59 -19.37
N PRO A 367 -0.57 39.43 -20.02
CA PRO A 367 -0.28 40.10 -21.28
C PRO A 367 -1.43 39.88 -22.25
N ASP A 368 -1.75 40.92 -23.03
CA ASP A 368 -2.91 40.98 -23.91
C ASP A 368 -3.08 39.64 -24.66
N PRO A 369 -4.20 38.91 -24.48
CA PRO A 369 -4.45 37.62 -25.14
C PRO A 369 -4.32 37.70 -26.66
N SER A 370 -4.49 38.91 -27.22
CA SER A 370 -4.35 39.26 -28.64
C SER A 370 -2.91 39.25 -29.15
N ALA A 371 -1.91 39.34 -28.26
CA ALA A 371 -0.51 39.57 -28.64
C ALA A 371 0.28 38.29 -28.93
N VAL A 372 -0.26 37.11 -28.58
CA VAL A 372 0.38 35.80 -28.85
C VAL A 372 -0.46 35.03 -29.85
N VAL A 373 -0.10 35.15 -31.14
CA VAL A 373 -0.61 34.24 -32.17
C VAL A 373 0.08 32.90 -31.96
N GLY A 374 -0.57 31.98 -31.25
CA GLY A 374 -0.03 30.64 -31.02
C GLY A 374 0.20 29.93 -32.35
N GLY A 375 1.45 29.56 -32.62
CA GLY A 375 1.82 28.82 -33.83
C GLY A 375 1.32 27.39 -33.78
N ILE A 376 1.26 26.71 -34.93
CA ILE A 376 0.89 25.28 -34.98
C ILE A 376 1.79 24.41 -34.07
N THR A 377 3.06 24.80 -33.92
CA THR A 377 4.02 24.14 -33.04
C THR A 377 3.62 24.23 -31.57
N ASP A 378 3.10 25.37 -31.11
CA ASP A 378 2.67 25.56 -29.72
C ASP A 378 1.50 24.64 -29.39
N TRP A 379 0.56 24.49 -30.32
CA TRP A 379 -0.57 23.57 -30.19
C TRP A 379 -0.14 22.10 -30.17
N LEU A 380 0.85 21.73 -31.00
CA LEU A 380 1.37 20.36 -31.03
C LEU A 380 2.17 20.03 -29.76
N CYS A 381 2.88 21.01 -29.19
CA CYS A 381 3.65 20.82 -27.96
C CYS A 381 2.81 20.96 -26.68
N ALA A 382 1.69 21.68 -26.71
CA ALA A 382 0.86 21.96 -25.53
C ALA A 382 0.48 20.71 -24.71
N PRO A 383 0.11 19.55 -25.31
CA PRO A 383 -0.14 18.34 -24.53
C PRO A 383 1.11 17.84 -23.78
N LEU A 384 2.30 17.94 -24.37
CA LEU A 384 3.55 17.57 -23.70
C LEU A 384 3.90 18.55 -22.58
N VAL A 385 3.71 19.85 -22.81
CA VAL A 385 3.84 20.87 -21.76
C VAL A 385 2.83 20.62 -20.63
N GLY A 386 1.60 20.23 -20.96
CA GLY A 386 0.61 19.82 -19.99
C GLY A 386 1.03 18.61 -19.15
N VAL A 387 1.82 17.68 -19.69
CA VAL A 387 2.40 16.61 -18.88
C VAL A 387 3.49 17.12 -17.95
N SER A 388 4.41 17.99 -18.42
CA SER A 388 5.44 18.55 -17.54
C SER A 388 4.89 19.45 -16.45
N GLN A 389 3.75 20.10 -16.69
CA GLN A 389 3.05 20.91 -15.69
C GLN A 389 2.49 20.10 -14.52
N ILE A 390 2.43 18.76 -14.58
CA ILE A 390 2.16 17.91 -13.41
C ILE A 390 3.14 18.22 -12.27
N PHE A 391 4.39 18.54 -12.62
CA PHE A 391 5.44 18.94 -11.69
C PHE A 391 5.79 20.42 -11.80
N VAL A 392 4.89 21.26 -12.34
CA VAL A 392 5.09 22.72 -12.52
C VAL A 392 6.29 23.06 -13.43
N VAL A 393 6.63 22.16 -14.35
CA VAL A 393 7.69 22.38 -15.35
C VAL A 393 7.04 22.84 -16.66
N ASN A 394 7.56 23.90 -17.24
CA ASN A 394 7.10 24.45 -18.52
C ASN A 394 8.08 24.13 -19.66
N ASP A 395 8.21 22.84 -20.00
CA ASP A 395 9.13 22.38 -21.03
C ASP A 395 8.59 21.12 -21.73
N PRO A 396 8.39 21.14 -23.06
CA PRO A 396 7.81 20.00 -23.78
C PRO A 396 8.77 18.80 -23.85
N ILE A 397 10.08 19.03 -23.81
CA ILE A 397 11.08 17.95 -23.81
C ILE A 397 11.04 17.21 -22.46
N ALA A 398 11.01 17.94 -21.35
CA ALA A 398 10.77 17.38 -20.03
C ALA A 398 9.45 16.61 -20.00
N GLY A 399 8.38 17.15 -20.58
CA GLY A 399 7.08 16.47 -20.71
C GLY A 399 7.17 15.13 -21.45
N ALA A 400 7.90 15.10 -22.57
CA ALA A 400 8.17 13.86 -23.32
C ALA A 400 9.02 12.87 -22.50
N MET A 401 10.02 13.34 -21.77
CA MET A 401 10.82 12.50 -20.87
C MET A 401 9.99 11.92 -19.73
N MET A 402 9.07 12.71 -19.15
CA MET A 402 8.14 12.26 -18.11
C MET A 402 7.16 11.21 -18.65
N LEU A 403 6.62 11.40 -19.87
CA LEU A 403 5.84 10.36 -20.55
C LEU A 403 6.66 9.09 -20.78
N GLY A 404 7.92 9.22 -21.19
CA GLY A 404 8.84 8.09 -21.32
C GLY A 404 9.05 7.36 -19.99
N ALA A 405 9.23 8.10 -18.89
CA ALA A 405 9.37 7.55 -17.54
C ALA A 405 8.12 6.77 -17.11
N ILE A 406 6.91 7.30 -17.38
CA ILE A 406 5.65 6.61 -17.16
C ILE A 406 5.55 5.38 -18.07
N GLY A 407 5.95 5.49 -19.34
CA GLY A 407 5.89 4.43 -20.33
C GLY A 407 6.79 3.24 -20.02
N VAL A 408 7.95 3.49 -19.41
CA VAL A 408 8.85 2.43 -18.87
C VAL A 408 8.14 1.60 -17.80
N TYR A 409 7.23 2.20 -17.03
CA TYR A 409 6.39 1.46 -16.08
C TYR A 409 5.18 0.81 -16.75
N SER A 410 4.45 1.58 -17.56
CA SER A 410 3.25 1.15 -18.27
C SER A 410 3.00 2.03 -19.51
N PRO A 411 3.10 1.47 -20.73
CA PRO A 411 2.76 2.18 -21.95
C PRO A 411 1.31 2.70 -21.97
N GLN A 412 0.35 1.95 -21.42
CA GLN A 412 -1.04 2.42 -21.36
C GLN A 412 -1.23 3.59 -20.40
N CYS A 413 -0.54 3.59 -19.25
CA CYS A 413 -0.52 4.77 -18.36
C CYS A 413 0.01 6.01 -19.10
N ALA A 414 1.10 5.87 -19.87
CA ALA A 414 1.65 6.97 -20.64
C ALA A 414 0.67 7.47 -21.72
N ALA A 415 0.03 6.55 -22.45
CA ALA A 415 -0.97 6.88 -23.45
C ALA A 415 -2.17 7.61 -22.85
N LEU A 416 -2.71 7.12 -21.72
CA LEU A 416 -3.81 7.77 -21.01
C LEU A 416 -3.44 9.15 -20.46
N THR A 417 -2.20 9.30 -19.97
CA THR A 417 -1.69 10.60 -19.49
C THR A 417 -1.64 11.62 -20.65
N LEU A 418 -1.07 11.22 -21.79
CA LEU A 418 -1.01 12.07 -22.99
C LEU A 418 -2.41 12.39 -23.54
N MET A 419 -3.29 11.39 -23.61
CA MET A 419 -4.68 11.56 -24.04
C MET A 419 -5.41 12.56 -23.13
N GLY A 420 -5.32 12.40 -21.82
CA GLY A 420 -5.92 13.33 -20.86
C GLY A 420 -5.41 14.75 -21.02
N SER A 421 -4.09 14.92 -21.21
CA SER A 421 -3.48 16.22 -21.46
C SER A 421 -3.99 16.87 -22.76
N ALA A 422 -4.11 16.09 -23.84
CA ALA A 422 -4.63 16.56 -25.12
C ALA A 422 -6.12 16.94 -25.04
N ILE A 423 -6.94 16.11 -24.38
CA ILE A 423 -8.36 16.40 -24.15
C ILE A 423 -8.52 17.67 -23.32
N GLY A 424 -7.73 17.83 -22.25
CA GLY A 424 -7.79 19.03 -21.42
C GLY A 424 -7.38 20.29 -22.17
N THR A 425 -6.33 20.21 -22.99
CA THR A 425 -5.90 21.29 -23.89
C THR A 425 -7.01 21.69 -24.86
N GLY A 426 -7.63 20.73 -25.55
CA GLY A 426 -8.74 20.98 -26.48
C GLY A 426 -9.98 21.52 -25.77
N THR A 427 -10.31 21.01 -24.59
CA THR A 427 -11.44 21.48 -23.78
C THR A 427 -11.23 22.93 -23.35
N GLY A 428 -10.02 23.29 -22.92
CA GLY A 428 -9.69 24.68 -22.59
C GLY A 428 -9.81 25.62 -23.78
N ALA A 429 -9.36 25.18 -24.96
CA ALA A 429 -9.52 25.94 -26.20
C ALA A 429 -11.00 26.20 -26.54
N VAL A 430 -11.85 25.18 -26.41
CA VAL A 430 -13.31 25.31 -26.64
C VAL A 430 -13.95 26.27 -25.63
N LEU A 431 -13.45 26.32 -24.39
CA LEU A 431 -13.91 27.25 -23.36
C LEU A 431 -13.36 28.68 -23.51
N GLY A 432 -12.56 28.96 -24.55
CA GLY A 432 -12.00 30.29 -24.78
C GLY A 432 -10.80 30.63 -23.89
N ALA A 433 -10.06 29.62 -23.42
CA ALA A 433 -8.78 29.85 -22.74
C ALA A 433 -7.82 30.66 -23.61
N SER A 434 -7.01 31.52 -22.98
CA SER A 434 -6.00 32.30 -23.71
C SER A 434 -4.97 31.37 -24.38
N HIS A 435 -4.47 31.76 -25.55
CA HIS A 435 -3.38 31.05 -26.23
C HIS A 435 -2.15 30.90 -25.34
N PHE A 436 -1.87 31.92 -24.52
CA PHE A 436 -0.81 31.87 -23.51
C PHE A 436 -1.02 30.72 -22.52
N ASP A 437 -2.19 30.60 -21.89
CA ASP A 437 -2.45 29.52 -20.93
C ASP A 437 -2.37 28.13 -21.56
N ILE A 438 -2.82 28.00 -22.81
CA ILE A 438 -2.78 26.77 -23.58
C ILE A 438 -1.35 26.37 -23.92
N ALA A 439 -0.55 27.29 -24.46
CA ALA A 439 0.84 27.04 -24.82
C ALA A 439 1.69 26.69 -23.59
N ASN A 440 1.39 27.28 -22.43
CA ASN A 440 2.02 26.94 -21.15
C ASN A 440 1.46 25.65 -20.51
N GLY A 441 0.57 24.90 -21.18
CA GLY A 441 0.08 23.59 -20.74
C GLY A 441 -0.86 23.62 -19.52
N LEU A 442 -1.34 24.79 -19.10
CA LEU A 442 -2.09 24.94 -17.84
C LEU A 442 -3.45 24.21 -17.83
N TRP A 443 -4.00 23.94 -19.01
CA TRP A 443 -5.29 23.27 -19.17
C TRP A 443 -5.19 21.74 -19.30
N GLY A 444 -3.96 21.19 -19.43
CA GLY A 444 -3.72 19.77 -19.68
C GLY A 444 -3.42 18.93 -18.43
N PHE A 445 -2.68 19.47 -17.45
CA PHE A 445 -2.07 18.64 -16.39
C PHE A 445 -3.07 17.98 -15.43
N ASN A 446 -4.12 18.69 -15.02
CA ASN A 446 -5.18 18.13 -14.16
C ASN A 446 -5.94 17.00 -14.88
N ALA A 447 -6.23 17.18 -16.17
CA ALA A 447 -6.89 16.18 -17.01
C ALA A 447 -6.00 14.95 -17.29
N ALA A 448 -4.70 15.18 -17.45
CA ALA A 448 -3.69 14.11 -17.57
C ALA A 448 -3.66 13.23 -16.33
N LEU A 449 -3.57 13.82 -15.12
CA LEU A 449 -3.61 13.09 -13.85
C LEU A 449 -4.92 12.33 -13.65
N THR A 450 -6.07 12.94 -14.00
CA THR A 450 -7.38 12.27 -13.90
C THR A 450 -7.44 11.03 -14.80
N SER A 451 -7.00 11.14 -16.05
CA SER A 451 -6.99 10.00 -16.99
C SER A 451 -6.04 8.90 -16.54
N LEU A 452 -4.85 9.28 -16.07
CA LEU A 452 -3.88 8.34 -15.50
C LEU A 452 -4.46 7.60 -14.28
N ALA A 453 -5.13 8.31 -13.37
CA ALA A 453 -5.77 7.70 -12.21
C ALA A 453 -6.84 6.69 -12.61
N VAL A 454 -7.72 7.05 -13.55
CA VAL A 454 -8.72 6.10 -14.06
C VAL A 454 -8.05 4.86 -14.66
N GLY A 455 -6.95 5.00 -15.39
CA GLY A 455 -6.17 3.86 -15.89
C GLY A 455 -5.61 2.95 -14.79
N VAL A 456 -5.10 3.53 -13.70
CA VAL A 456 -4.51 2.78 -12.60
C VAL A 456 -5.56 2.02 -11.77
N PHE A 457 -6.73 2.61 -11.54
CA PHE A 457 -7.71 2.09 -10.56
C PHE A 457 -8.82 1.21 -11.14
N PHE A 458 -8.96 1.12 -12.46
CA PHE A 458 -10.07 0.43 -13.11
C PHE A 458 -9.58 -0.67 -14.07
N VAL A 459 -10.45 -1.65 -14.31
CA VAL A 459 -10.20 -2.74 -15.28
C VAL A 459 -10.24 -2.15 -16.70
N PRO A 460 -9.32 -2.51 -17.61
CA PRO A 460 -9.19 -1.92 -18.95
C PRO A 460 -10.30 -2.37 -19.91
N LYS A 461 -11.51 -1.88 -19.68
CA LYS A 461 -12.67 -2.05 -20.57
C LYS A 461 -13.04 -0.73 -21.23
N LEU A 462 -13.95 -0.75 -22.21
CA LEU A 462 -14.39 0.44 -22.93
C LEU A 462 -14.93 1.53 -21.97
N GLU A 463 -15.62 1.12 -20.91
CA GLU A 463 -16.16 1.99 -19.87
C GLU A 463 -15.05 2.74 -19.12
N MET A 464 -13.90 2.11 -18.89
CA MET A 464 -12.73 2.76 -18.27
C MET A 464 -12.17 3.86 -19.17
N TYR A 465 -11.98 3.58 -20.47
CA TYR A 465 -11.49 4.58 -21.41
C TYR A 465 -12.48 5.75 -21.59
N ALA A 466 -13.78 5.46 -21.61
CA ALA A 466 -14.83 6.48 -21.63
C ALA A 466 -14.83 7.33 -20.35
N LEU A 467 -14.63 6.70 -19.17
CA LEU A 467 -14.49 7.41 -17.90
C LEU A 467 -13.21 8.26 -17.85
N ALA A 468 -12.09 7.77 -18.41
CA ALA A 468 -10.85 8.53 -18.47
C ALA A 468 -11.03 9.79 -19.33
N GLY A 469 -11.62 9.67 -20.52
CA GLY A 469 -11.89 10.80 -21.40
C GLY A 469 -12.91 11.80 -20.83
N SER A 470 -14.03 11.33 -20.28
CA SER A 470 -15.03 12.20 -19.66
C SER A 470 -14.52 12.83 -18.35
N GLY A 471 -13.74 12.10 -17.56
CA GLY A 471 -13.04 12.61 -16.39
C GLY A 471 -12.01 13.69 -16.74
N ALA A 472 -11.28 13.54 -17.84
CA ALA A 472 -10.38 14.58 -18.36
C ALA A 472 -11.15 15.89 -18.64
N VAL A 473 -12.27 15.81 -19.38
CA VAL A 473 -13.14 16.96 -19.63
C VAL A 473 -13.62 17.58 -18.32
N ALA A 474 -14.18 16.78 -17.41
CA ALA A 474 -14.71 17.24 -16.13
C ALA A 474 -13.62 17.93 -15.26
N SER A 475 -12.41 17.36 -15.21
CA SER A 475 -11.26 17.92 -14.50
C SER A 475 -10.88 19.30 -15.05
N THR A 476 -10.92 19.44 -16.38
CA THR A 476 -10.70 20.73 -17.04
C THR A 476 -11.82 21.75 -16.77
N LEU A 477 -13.10 21.33 -16.74
CA LEU A 477 -14.22 22.21 -16.37
C LEU A 477 -14.06 22.73 -14.93
N VAL A 478 -13.73 21.83 -13.99
CA VAL A 478 -13.48 22.19 -12.59
C VAL A 478 -12.30 23.15 -12.48
N PHE A 479 -11.21 22.91 -13.25
CA PHE A 479 -10.08 23.82 -13.30
C PHE A 479 -10.47 25.21 -13.82
N GLY A 480 -11.22 25.31 -14.92
CA GLY A 480 -11.67 26.59 -15.48
C GLY A 480 -12.50 27.40 -14.48
N GLY A 481 -13.47 26.75 -13.81
CA GLY A 481 -14.29 27.40 -12.78
C GLY A 481 -13.47 27.81 -11.54
N ALA A 482 -12.60 26.93 -11.05
CA ALA A 482 -11.78 27.21 -9.88
C ALA A 482 -10.71 28.27 -10.16
N LYS A 483 -10.09 28.29 -11.35
CA LYS A 483 -9.10 29.29 -11.75
C LYS A 483 -9.70 30.69 -11.69
N GLY A 484 -10.92 30.87 -12.20
CA GLY A 484 -11.62 32.16 -12.12
C GLY A 484 -11.83 32.65 -10.68
N ILE A 485 -12.26 31.76 -9.79
CA ILE A 485 -12.58 32.11 -8.39
C ILE A 485 -11.33 32.30 -7.53
N VAL A 486 -10.38 31.36 -7.60
CA VAL A 486 -9.18 31.36 -6.75
C VAL A 486 -8.19 32.44 -7.19
N ALA A 487 -7.98 32.63 -8.49
CA ALA A 487 -7.09 33.68 -8.97
C ALA A 487 -7.66 35.08 -8.67
N ALA A 488 -8.97 35.29 -8.84
CA ALA A 488 -9.61 36.58 -8.55
C ALA A 488 -9.76 36.86 -7.05
N GLY A 489 -9.90 35.84 -6.21
CA GLY A 489 -10.13 36.00 -4.77
C GLY A 489 -8.87 35.98 -3.90
N LEU A 490 -7.87 35.16 -4.25
CA LEU A 490 -6.71 34.87 -3.38
C LEU A 490 -5.35 35.08 -4.06
N GLY A 491 -5.29 35.25 -5.38
CA GLY A 491 -4.02 35.44 -6.10
C GLY A 491 -3.05 34.23 -6.06
N ILE A 492 -3.53 33.05 -5.70
CA ILE A 492 -2.75 31.79 -5.61
C ILE A 492 -3.16 30.79 -6.69
N PRO A 493 -2.30 29.83 -7.08
CA PRO A 493 -2.68 28.79 -8.03
C PRO A 493 -3.75 27.84 -7.47
N VAL A 494 -4.49 27.18 -8.36
CA VAL A 494 -5.45 26.11 -8.00
C VAL A 494 -4.76 24.77 -7.74
N CYS A 495 -3.51 24.63 -8.21
CA CYS A 495 -2.74 23.39 -8.15
C CYS A 495 -3.52 22.19 -8.73
N THR A 496 -3.52 21.05 -8.04
CA THR A 496 -4.12 19.79 -8.51
C THR A 496 -5.44 19.46 -7.81
N LEU A 497 -6.09 20.45 -7.19
CA LEU A 497 -7.43 20.27 -6.61
C LEU A 497 -8.48 19.77 -7.62
N PRO A 498 -8.53 20.24 -8.89
CA PRO A 498 -9.47 19.72 -9.88
C PRO A 498 -9.27 18.24 -10.15
N PHE A 499 -8.01 17.80 -10.29
CA PHE A 499 -7.67 16.39 -10.38
C PHE A 499 -8.16 15.60 -9.16
N CYS A 500 -7.83 16.03 -7.94
CA CYS A 500 -8.24 15.31 -6.73
C CYS A 500 -9.77 15.16 -6.66
N ALA A 501 -10.52 16.24 -6.90
CA ALA A 501 -11.97 16.23 -6.84
C ALA A 501 -12.59 15.27 -7.87
N VAL A 502 -12.15 15.36 -9.13
CA VAL A 502 -12.73 14.55 -10.21
C VAL A 502 -12.27 13.11 -10.15
N ALA A 503 -11.00 12.83 -9.84
CA ALA A 503 -10.53 11.46 -9.66
C ALA A 503 -11.24 10.76 -8.49
N SER A 504 -11.48 11.47 -7.38
CA SER A 504 -12.30 10.95 -6.27
C SER A 504 -13.74 10.67 -6.71
N ALA A 505 -14.35 11.55 -7.52
CA ALA A 505 -15.68 11.30 -8.07
C ALA A 505 -15.70 10.07 -8.98
N CYS A 506 -14.70 9.89 -9.84
CA CYS A 506 -14.55 8.69 -10.68
C CYS A 506 -14.53 7.41 -9.83
N MET A 507 -13.76 7.38 -8.73
CA MET A 507 -13.68 6.24 -7.79
C MET A 507 -15.01 5.87 -7.12
N LEU A 508 -15.99 6.78 -7.12
CA LEU A 508 -17.32 6.52 -6.55
C LEU A 508 -18.31 5.99 -7.60
N THR A 509 -18.01 6.11 -8.90
CA THR A 509 -18.97 5.78 -9.96
C THR A 509 -19.42 4.30 -9.98
N PRO A 510 -18.55 3.28 -9.75
CA PRO A 510 -19.01 1.90 -9.66
C PRO A 510 -19.82 1.62 -8.41
N ARG A 511 -19.44 2.23 -7.28
CA ARG A 511 -20.14 2.05 -5.99
C ARG A 511 -21.56 2.60 -6.03
N LEU A 512 -21.78 3.64 -6.82
CA LEU A 512 -23.09 4.26 -7.03
C LEU A 512 -23.88 3.61 -8.18
N GLY A 513 -23.32 2.62 -8.88
CA GLY A 513 -23.98 1.95 -10.01
C GLY A 513 -24.25 2.87 -11.20
N LEU A 514 -23.50 3.97 -11.36
CA LEU A 514 -23.78 5.00 -12.37
C LEU A 514 -23.39 4.56 -13.79
N VAL A 515 -22.40 3.67 -13.92
CA VAL A 515 -21.89 3.17 -15.20
C VAL A 515 -21.93 1.64 -15.18
N PRO A 516 -22.88 1.01 -15.89
CA PRO A 516 -22.92 -0.44 -16.01
C PRO A 516 -21.62 -1.01 -16.59
N GLY A 517 -21.10 -2.10 -16.02
CA GLY A 517 -19.90 -2.79 -16.54
C GLY A 517 -18.55 -2.19 -16.11
N LEU A 518 -18.54 -0.99 -15.52
CA LEU A 518 -17.35 -0.36 -14.96
C LEU A 518 -16.96 -1.04 -13.64
N LEU A 519 -15.72 -1.50 -13.55
CA LEU A 519 -15.20 -2.24 -12.39
C LEU A 519 -13.90 -1.61 -11.89
N HIS A 520 -13.76 -1.50 -10.57
CA HIS A 520 -12.46 -1.27 -9.95
C HIS A 520 -11.56 -2.47 -10.19
N ALA A 521 -10.25 -2.22 -10.34
CA ALA A 521 -9.27 -3.29 -10.37
C ALA A 521 -9.18 -3.97 -8.99
N ALA A 522 -9.05 -5.31 -8.98
CA ALA A 522 -8.90 -6.09 -7.74
C ALA A 522 -7.66 -5.66 -6.95
N ASN A 523 -6.54 -5.52 -7.67
CA ASN A 523 -5.26 -5.04 -7.17
C ASN A 523 -4.75 -3.94 -8.11
N PRO A 524 -5.09 -2.66 -7.87
CA PRO A 524 -4.74 -1.59 -8.77
C PRO A 524 -3.22 -1.47 -8.97
N HIS A 525 -2.78 -1.51 -10.22
CA HIS A 525 -1.37 -1.43 -10.63
C HIS A 525 -1.23 -0.57 -11.89
N SER A 526 -1.50 -1.17 -13.05
CA SER A 526 -1.48 -0.52 -14.34
C SER A 526 -2.54 -1.18 -15.22
N PRO A 527 -3.07 -0.49 -16.24
CA PRO A 527 -4.12 -1.04 -17.10
C PRO A 527 -3.82 -2.46 -17.59
N GLU A 528 -2.57 -2.75 -17.97
CA GLU A 528 -2.16 -4.05 -18.49
C GLU A 528 -2.23 -5.20 -17.47
N LYS A 529 -2.16 -4.89 -16.17
CA LYS A 529 -2.17 -5.87 -15.07
C LYS A 529 -3.46 -5.85 -14.25
N ASN A 530 -4.36 -4.92 -14.53
CA ASN A 530 -5.58 -4.74 -13.75
C ASN A 530 -6.60 -5.81 -14.11
N GLU A 531 -6.86 -6.71 -13.17
CA GLU A 531 -7.87 -7.76 -13.28
C GLU A 531 -9.15 -7.38 -12.55
N ALA A 532 -10.27 -7.98 -12.95
CA ALA A 532 -11.55 -7.80 -12.28
C ALA A 532 -11.52 -8.41 -10.86
N PRO A 533 -12.27 -7.86 -9.89
CA PRO A 533 -12.38 -8.38 -8.52
C PRO A 533 -12.87 -9.82 -8.44
#